data_AF-A0A9P7CPC4-F1
#
_entry.id   AF-A0A9P7CPC4-F1
#
_cell.length_a   1.000
_cell.length_b   1.000
_cell.length_c   1.000
_cell.angle_alpha   90.00
_cell.angle_beta   90.00
_cell.angle_gamma   90.00
#
_symmetry.space_group_name_H-M   'P 1'
#
loop_
_entity.id
_entity.type
_entity.pdbx_description
1 polymer ?
#
loop_
_entity_poly.entity_id
_entity_poly.type
_entity_poly.pdbx_seq_one_letter_code
_entity_poly.pdbx_strand_id
1 'polypeptide(L)'
;MKEQIDDDVNDTITMTTNLETLINDDSYSIFKELNYPHMRRRHFYSTEVTSSAEKSMIKSPPITTAAAFLANLMSPVTPPSNRIQDYVLGPVIGYGGFSVVHKAHHHLRINHVRAIKVINKYAMSDVDLHRFKRELTIWKSLCHPRIVNLQRILRRTNNNKHEIYLVCDYCPGGTLLQLLNKLTCLPEHHAKRIFKELCQCVHYLHIDRKVCHKDLKLENVLLDENGHVKLCDFGLAIYQRSRENKRGTREPVGGSLAYVAPEQLQVAVPLACPKTDIWSLGVILYALVVGQLPFMDTFDLRLIQKIQDGIFEMPTFLSLPLQQLILSCLEKDPTKRPSIDQLLKYPWLQL
;
A
#
# COMPACT_ATOMS: atom_id res chain seq x y z
N MET A 1 29.71 -58.62 -12.43
CA MET A 1 28.80 -58.12 -13.48
C MET A 1 27.40 -58.22 -12.91
N LYS A 2 26.77 -57.09 -12.53
CA LYS A 2 25.32 -56.82 -12.30
C LYS A 2 24.56 -57.82 -11.37
N GLU A 3 23.71 -57.44 -10.42
CA GLU A 3 22.94 -56.24 -10.10
C GLU A 3 22.39 -56.42 -8.66
N GLN A 4 22.08 -55.31 -8.00
CA GLN A 4 21.69 -55.20 -6.59
C GLN A 4 20.31 -55.81 -6.29
N ILE A 5 20.22 -56.42 -5.10
CA ILE A 5 19.00 -56.69 -4.31
C ILE A 5 19.31 -56.22 -2.88
N ASP A 6 18.29 -55.73 -2.18
CA ASP A 6 18.21 -55.33 -0.76
C ASP A 6 18.88 -53.97 -0.43
N ASP A 7 18.30 -53.06 0.34
CA ASP A 7 17.24 -53.13 1.35
C ASP A 7 16.49 -51.79 1.45
N ASP A 8 15.19 -51.90 1.71
CA ASP A 8 14.32 -50.85 2.23
C ASP A 8 14.69 -50.57 3.71
N VAL A 9 14.33 -49.40 4.25
CA VAL A 9 14.49 -48.95 5.67
C VAL A 9 15.75 -48.11 5.97
N ASN A 10 15.66 -46.81 5.69
CA ASN A 10 15.87 -45.71 6.67
C ASN A 10 15.92 -44.37 5.94
N ASP A 11 14.81 -43.63 5.92
CA ASP A 11 14.83 -42.18 5.67
C ASP A 11 13.82 -41.48 6.59
N THR A 12 14.18 -41.42 7.86
CA THR A 12 13.68 -40.38 8.77
C THR A 12 14.45 -39.09 8.43
N ILE A 13 14.05 -38.40 7.36
CA ILE A 13 14.61 -37.09 7.01
C ILE A 13 14.01 -36.05 7.96
N THR A 14 14.90 -35.55 8.80
CA THR A 14 14.77 -34.46 9.76
C THR A 14 14.09 -33.22 9.15
N MET A 15 12.78 -33.08 9.36
CA MET A 15 12.02 -31.85 9.09
C MET A 15 12.21 -30.82 10.20
N THR A 16 13.43 -30.30 10.36
CA THR A 16 13.72 -29.17 11.29
C THR A 16 14.75 -28.18 10.76
N THR A 17 14.90 -28.04 9.44
CA THR A 17 15.72 -26.98 8.84
C THR A 17 14.99 -26.38 7.66
N ASN A 18 14.23 -25.31 7.89
CA ASN A 18 13.99 -24.23 6.91
C ASN A 18 13.16 -23.05 7.45
N LEU A 19 13.35 -22.66 8.72
CA LEU A 19 12.85 -21.37 9.22
C LEU A 19 13.99 -20.35 9.44
N GLU A 20 15.22 -20.82 9.65
CA GLU A 20 16.41 -19.94 9.76
C GLU A 20 17.04 -19.59 8.40
N THR A 21 16.90 -20.45 7.39
CA THR A 21 17.36 -20.19 6.02
C THR A 21 16.48 -19.18 5.27
N LEU A 22 15.20 -19.05 5.64
CA LEU A 22 14.31 -17.99 5.13
C LEU A 22 14.59 -16.60 5.73
N ILE A 23 15.44 -16.53 6.76
CA ILE A 23 15.92 -15.27 7.36
C ILE A 23 17.26 -14.83 6.72
N ASN A 24 17.91 -15.71 5.94
CA ASN A 24 19.25 -15.48 5.38
C ASN A 24 19.28 -15.10 3.90
N ASP A 25 18.13 -14.86 3.27
CA ASP A 25 18.06 -14.35 1.90
C ASP A 25 18.14 -12.81 1.88
N ASP A 26 18.95 -12.26 0.98
CA ASP A 26 19.35 -10.83 0.93
C ASP A 26 18.19 -9.83 0.76
N SER A 27 16.96 -10.32 0.53
CA SER A 27 15.72 -9.57 0.42
C SER A 27 15.22 -8.96 1.75
N TYR A 28 15.67 -9.44 2.91
CA TYR A 28 15.35 -8.89 4.24
C TYR A 28 16.47 -8.01 4.85
N SER A 29 17.50 -7.66 4.08
CA SER A 29 18.66 -6.86 4.52
C SER A 29 18.28 -5.56 5.26
N ILE A 30 17.18 -4.87 4.89
CA ILE A 30 16.69 -3.67 5.59
C ILE A 30 16.50 -3.92 7.10
N PHE A 31 15.99 -5.08 7.50
CA PHE A 31 15.75 -5.37 8.92
C PHE A 31 17.01 -5.84 9.65
N LYS A 32 18.01 -6.36 8.94
CA LYS A 32 19.30 -6.79 9.52
C LYS A 32 20.26 -5.61 9.73
N GLU A 33 20.28 -4.62 8.83
CA GLU A 33 21.14 -3.44 8.95
C GLU A 33 20.65 -2.40 9.97
N LEU A 34 19.35 -2.36 10.27
CA LEU A 34 18.75 -1.35 11.16
C LEU A 34 18.76 -1.70 12.66
N ASN A 35 19.47 -2.76 13.04
CA ASN A 35 19.62 -3.20 14.43
C ASN A 35 20.71 -2.40 15.18
N TYR A 36 20.62 -1.06 15.18
CA TYR A 36 21.46 -0.18 16.01
C TYR A 36 20.61 0.56 17.07
N PRO A 37 20.92 0.43 18.37
CA PRO A 37 19.97 0.74 19.43
C PRO A 37 20.06 2.19 19.95
N HIS A 38 19.95 3.22 19.11
CA HIS A 38 19.92 4.61 19.65
C HIS A 38 19.08 5.61 18.84
N MET A 39 17.75 5.48 18.79
CA MET A 39 16.88 6.65 18.57
C MET A 39 15.53 6.48 19.31
N ARG A 40 15.14 7.52 20.05
CA ARG A 40 13.95 7.54 20.92
C ARG A 40 12.67 7.37 20.11
N ARG A 41 11.87 6.35 20.46
CA ARG A 41 10.52 6.09 19.93
C ARG A 41 9.63 7.34 20.08
N ARG A 42 9.20 7.93 18.96
CA ARG A 42 8.02 8.80 18.91
C ARG A 42 6.96 8.07 18.07
N HIS A 43 5.81 7.82 18.68
CA HIS A 43 4.72 7.07 18.07
C HIS A 43 4.00 7.96 17.05
N PHE A 44 3.72 7.42 15.87
CA PHE A 44 2.74 7.98 14.95
C PHE A 44 1.36 7.89 15.62
N TYR A 45 0.74 9.02 15.92
CA TYR A 45 -0.68 9.05 16.26
C TYR A 45 -1.48 8.99 14.96
N SER A 46 -1.91 7.78 14.58
CA SER A 46 -3.14 7.63 13.81
C SER A 46 -4.30 7.98 14.74
N THR A 47 -5.00 9.08 14.49
CA THR A 47 -6.24 9.42 15.19
C THR A 47 -7.33 8.43 14.77
N GLU A 48 -7.39 7.29 15.44
CA GLU A 48 -8.63 6.52 15.57
C GLU A 48 -9.35 7.00 16.83
N VAL A 49 -10.56 7.51 16.63
CA VAL A 49 -11.50 7.84 17.70
C VAL A 49 -12.01 6.51 18.26
N THR A 50 -11.53 6.11 19.44
CA THR A 50 -12.19 5.07 20.25
C THR A 50 -12.90 5.74 21.42
N SER A 51 -14.23 5.64 21.45
CA SER A 51 -15.00 5.87 22.67
C SER A 51 -14.80 4.69 23.63
N SER A 52 -14.62 5.04 24.89
CA SER A 52 -14.33 4.16 26.02
C SER A 52 -15.58 3.51 26.60
N ALA A 53 -15.52 2.20 26.85
CA ALA A 53 -16.06 1.55 28.05
C ALA A 53 -15.38 0.18 28.28
N GLU A 54 -14.29 0.24 29.05
CA GLU A 54 -13.70 -0.69 30.05
C GLU A 54 -14.16 -2.17 30.11
N LYS A 55 -13.22 -3.10 29.91
CA LYS A 55 -12.43 -3.89 30.91
C LYS A 55 -13.19 -4.99 31.68
N SER A 56 -12.72 -6.23 31.52
CA SER A 56 -12.72 -7.26 32.56
C SER A 56 -11.57 -8.26 32.29
N MET A 57 -10.86 -8.64 33.34
CA MET A 57 -9.55 -9.30 33.34
C MET A 57 -9.63 -10.80 33.71
N ILE A 58 -8.74 -11.58 33.06
CA ILE A 58 -8.01 -12.80 33.51
C ILE A 58 -8.79 -14.10 33.78
N LYS A 59 -8.38 -15.19 33.09
CA LYS A 59 -7.83 -16.45 33.66
C LYS A 59 -7.34 -17.41 32.56
N SER A 60 -6.22 -18.07 32.82
CA SER A 60 -5.65 -19.24 32.11
C SER A 60 -5.06 -20.19 33.18
N PRO A 61 -4.67 -21.46 32.91
CA PRO A 61 -4.96 -22.46 31.86
C PRO A 61 -5.44 -23.82 32.51
N PRO A 62 -5.42 -25.07 31.91
CA PRO A 62 -4.21 -25.79 31.45
C PRO A 62 -4.32 -26.70 30.18
N ILE A 63 -3.12 -27.16 29.81
CA ILE A 63 -2.49 -27.98 28.75
C ILE A 63 -3.18 -29.31 28.28
N THR A 64 -2.89 -29.67 27.02
CA THR A 64 -2.73 -31.04 26.40
C THR A 64 -4.03 -31.76 26.00
N THR A 65 -4.17 -32.48 24.87
CA THR A 65 -3.27 -33.47 24.24
C THR A 65 -3.75 -33.80 22.81
N ALA A 66 -2.86 -34.34 21.98
CA ALA A 66 -2.94 -34.99 20.65
C ALA A 66 -4.27 -35.49 20.03
N ALA A 67 -5.41 -35.51 20.72
CA ALA A 67 -6.71 -35.91 20.18
C ALA A 67 -7.25 -34.97 19.07
N ALA A 68 -6.85 -33.70 19.07
CA ALA A 68 -7.21 -32.75 18.01
C ALA A 68 -6.50 -33.02 16.67
N PHE A 69 -5.44 -33.84 16.66
CA PHE A 69 -4.64 -34.12 15.46
C PHE A 69 -5.19 -35.29 14.62
N LEU A 70 -5.96 -36.21 15.21
CA LEU A 70 -6.48 -37.41 14.52
C LEU A 70 -7.94 -37.28 14.04
N ALA A 71 -8.72 -36.32 14.56
CA ALA A 71 -10.12 -36.14 14.16
C ALA A 71 -10.33 -35.45 12.79
N ASN A 72 -9.25 -34.95 12.16
CA ASN A 72 -9.31 -34.29 10.85
C ASN A 72 -9.06 -35.23 9.65
N LEU A 73 -8.83 -36.52 9.89
CA LEU A 73 -8.89 -37.53 8.83
C LEU A 73 -10.31 -38.09 8.79
N MET A 74 -10.99 -37.84 7.66
CA MET A 74 -12.29 -38.40 7.28
C MET A 74 -13.52 -37.64 7.77
N SER A 75 -13.82 -36.51 7.10
CA SER A 75 -15.18 -36.08 6.73
C SER A 75 -15.07 -34.99 5.66
N PRO A 76 -15.87 -35.01 4.57
CA PRO A 76 -15.96 -33.86 3.67
C PRO A 76 -16.79 -32.78 4.37
N VAL A 77 -16.15 -32.02 5.25
CA VAL A 77 -16.72 -30.80 5.81
C VAL A 77 -16.73 -29.79 4.69
N THR A 78 -17.89 -29.54 4.08
CA THR A 78 -18.09 -28.34 3.25
C THR A 78 -17.82 -27.11 4.13
N PRO A 79 -16.76 -26.33 3.88
CA PRO A 79 -16.51 -25.13 4.66
C PRO A 79 -17.57 -24.08 4.31
N PRO A 80 -18.03 -23.26 5.26
CA PRO A 80 -19.02 -22.22 4.98
C PRO A 80 -18.44 -21.24 3.96
N SER A 81 -19.14 -21.00 2.85
CA SER A 81 -19.20 -19.82 1.93
C SER A 81 -17.99 -18.87 1.69
N ASN A 82 -16.79 -19.16 2.20
CA ASN A 82 -15.54 -18.37 2.15
C ASN A 82 -14.70 -18.68 0.92
N ARG A 83 -15.22 -19.50 0.01
CA ARG A 83 -14.60 -19.78 -1.28
C ARG A 83 -15.25 -18.96 -2.37
N ILE A 84 -14.43 -18.31 -3.20
CA ILE A 84 -14.85 -17.64 -4.43
C ILE A 84 -14.08 -18.24 -5.60
N GLN A 85 -14.76 -19.07 -6.39
CA GLN A 85 -14.16 -19.86 -7.47
C GLN A 85 -12.90 -20.61 -6.98
N ASP A 86 -11.73 -20.21 -7.48
CA ASP A 86 -10.47 -20.88 -7.21
C ASP A 86 -9.80 -20.42 -5.91
N TYR A 87 -10.38 -19.46 -5.19
CA TYR A 87 -9.75 -18.82 -4.05
C TYR A 87 -10.49 -19.09 -2.76
N VAL A 88 -9.75 -19.41 -1.70
CA VAL A 88 -10.24 -19.47 -0.33
C VAL A 88 -9.86 -18.17 0.37
N LEU A 89 -10.85 -17.43 0.83
CA LEU A 89 -10.65 -16.19 1.58
C LEU A 89 -10.16 -16.53 2.99
N GLY A 90 -9.06 -15.89 3.38
CA GLY A 90 -8.47 -15.94 4.70
C GLY A 90 -8.72 -14.64 5.49
N PRO A 91 -7.79 -14.23 6.37
CA PRO A 91 -7.98 -13.10 7.25
C PRO A 91 -8.12 -11.78 6.47
N VAL A 92 -8.86 -10.85 7.07
CA VAL A 92 -8.93 -9.46 6.60
C VAL A 92 -7.57 -8.80 6.83
N ILE A 93 -7.05 -8.14 5.80
CA ILE A 93 -5.77 -7.43 5.80
C ILE A 93 -5.93 -5.92 5.54
N GLY A 94 -7.15 -5.46 5.26
CA GLY A 94 -7.43 -4.05 5.06
C GLY A 94 -8.92 -3.75 4.91
N TYR A 95 -9.29 -2.52 5.22
CA TYR A 95 -10.63 -1.98 5.07
C TYR A 95 -10.59 -0.73 4.19
N GLY A 96 -11.61 -0.54 3.37
CA GLY A 96 -11.88 0.70 2.64
C GLY A 96 -13.36 1.05 2.78
N GLY A 97 -13.74 2.27 2.36
CA GLY A 97 -15.10 2.79 2.62
C GLY A 97 -16.24 1.87 2.18
N PHE A 98 -16.10 1.19 1.04
CA PHE A 98 -17.09 0.25 0.49
C PHE A 98 -16.53 -1.15 0.25
N SER A 99 -15.37 -1.47 0.85
CA SER A 99 -14.64 -2.68 0.52
C SER A 99 -13.88 -3.28 1.69
N VAL A 100 -13.72 -4.60 1.68
CA VAL A 100 -12.85 -5.33 2.60
C VAL A 100 -11.82 -6.09 1.80
N VAL A 101 -10.55 -6.07 2.22
CA VAL A 101 -9.46 -6.77 1.56
C VAL A 101 -9.09 -7.99 2.38
N HIS A 102 -9.16 -9.17 1.78
CA HIS A 102 -8.74 -10.43 2.39
C HIS A 102 -7.42 -10.90 1.81
N LYS A 103 -6.57 -11.50 2.65
CA LYS A 103 -5.56 -12.45 2.16
C LYS A 103 -6.30 -13.69 1.68
N ALA A 104 -5.91 -14.26 0.56
CA ALA A 104 -6.54 -15.44 -0.02
C ALA A 104 -5.51 -16.40 -0.60
N HIS A 105 -5.86 -17.68 -0.65
CA HIS A 105 -5.02 -18.73 -1.21
C HIS A 105 -5.73 -19.40 -2.37
N HIS A 106 -5.00 -19.73 -3.43
CA HIS A 106 -5.53 -20.58 -4.48
C HIS A 106 -5.74 -22.01 -3.95
N HIS A 107 -6.94 -22.56 -4.10
CA HIS A 107 -7.33 -23.82 -3.48
C HIS A 107 -6.47 -25.03 -3.89
N LEU A 108 -5.92 -25.03 -5.11
CA LEU A 108 -5.00 -26.08 -5.60
C LEU A 108 -3.50 -25.70 -5.50
N ARG A 109 -3.19 -24.45 -5.19
CA ARG A 109 -1.81 -23.93 -5.21
C ARG A 109 -1.58 -23.12 -3.95
N ILE A 110 -1.29 -23.81 -2.85
CA ILE A 110 -1.21 -23.23 -1.49
C ILE A 110 -0.24 -22.03 -1.43
N ASN A 111 0.89 -22.10 -2.15
CA ASN A 111 1.90 -21.03 -2.22
C ASN A 111 1.48 -19.84 -3.10
N HIS A 112 0.32 -19.89 -3.75
CA HIS A 112 -0.16 -18.83 -4.61
C HIS A 112 -1.10 -17.91 -3.82
N VAL A 113 -0.49 -17.03 -3.02
CA VAL A 113 -1.18 -16.07 -2.16
C VAL A 113 -1.64 -14.86 -2.97
N ARG A 114 -2.85 -14.37 -2.70
CA ARG A 114 -3.45 -13.19 -3.34
C ARG A 114 -4.09 -12.28 -2.32
N ALA A 115 -4.24 -11.00 -2.69
CA ALA A 115 -5.16 -10.10 -2.02
C ALA A 115 -6.46 -10.10 -2.82
N ILE A 116 -7.60 -10.17 -2.12
CA ILE A 116 -8.92 -10.09 -2.74
C ILE A 116 -9.70 -8.94 -2.10
N LYS A 117 -9.91 -7.87 -2.87
CA LYS A 117 -10.75 -6.73 -2.49
C LYS A 117 -12.20 -7.07 -2.84
N VAL A 118 -13.03 -7.25 -1.81
CA VAL A 118 -14.46 -7.53 -1.90
C VAL A 118 -15.20 -6.19 -1.88
N ILE A 119 -15.98 -5.91 -2.92
CA ILE A 119 -16.72 -4.66 -3.09
C ILE A 119 -18.22 -4.92 -2.90
N ASN A 120 -18.83 -4.16 -1.99
CA ASN A 120 -20.29 -4.16 -1.84
C ASN A 120 -20.91 -3.04 -2.68
N LYS A 121 -21.40 -3.40 -3.88
CA LYS A 121 -21.97 -2.44 -4.84
C LYS A 121 -23.23 -1.74 -4.32
N TYR A 122 -24.04 -2.36 -3.46
CA TYR A 122 -25.32 -1.80 -3.00
C TYR A 122 -25.16 -0.69 -1.98
N ALA A 123 -23.99 -0.62 -1.34
CA ALA A 123 -23.67 0.45 -0.42
C ALA A 123 -23.21 1.73 -1.15
N MET A 124 -23.05 1.69 -2.47
CA MET A 124 -22.54 2.81 -3.26
C MET A 124 -23.66 3.70 -3.80
N SER A 125 -23.47 5.02 -3.72
CA SER A 125 -24.27 5.99 -4.47
C SER A 125 -23.95 5.90 -5.98
N ASP A 126 -24.76 6.55 -6.83
CA ASP A 126 -24.46 6.66 -8.27
C ASP A 126 -23.10 7.31 -8.55
N VAL A 127 -22.72 8.28 -7.72
CA VAL A 127 -21.42 8.96 -7.79
C VAL A 127 -20.29 7.98 -7.45
N ASP A 128 -20.44 7.19 -6.37
CA ASP A 128 -19.45 6.19 -5.98
C ASP A 128 -19.34 5.07 -7.01
N LEU A 129 -20.45 4.67 -7.62
CA LEU A 129 -20.45 3.69 -8.70
C LEU A 129 -19.72 4.22 -9.94
N HIS A 130 -19.89 5.50 -10.28
CA HIS A 130 -19.16 6.15 -11.37
C HIS A 130 -17.65 6.17 -11.07
N ARG A 131 -17.25 6.56 -9.86
CA ARG A 131 -15.86 6.53 -9.39
C ARG A 131 -15.26 5.13 -9.45
N PHE A 132 -15.97 4.13 -8.97
CA PHE A 132 -15.54 2.74 -9.01
C PHE A 132 -15.37 2.21 -10.45
N LYS A 133 -16.28 2.57 -11.37
CA LYS A 133 -16.12 2.23 -12.80
C LYS A 133 -14.87 2.87 -13.39
N ARG A 134 -14.58 4.13 -13.04
CA ARG A 134 -13.36 4.84 -13.46
C ARG A 134 -12.10 4.20 -12.89
N GLU A 135 -12.08 3.90 -11.58
CA GLU A 135 -11.00 3.17 -10.88
C GLU A 135 -10.68 1.86 -11.62
N LEU A 136 -11.69 1.02 -11.85
CA LEU A 136 -11.51 -0.25 -12.57
C LEU A 136 -11.03 -0.06 -14.00
N THR A 137 -11.53 0.95 -14.71
CA THR A 137 -11.13 1.22 -16.10
C THR A 137 -9.65 1.63 -16.17
N ILE A 138 -9.23 2.53 -15.28
CA ILE A 138 -7.84 2.95 -15.16
C ILE A 138 -6.99 1.74 -14.78
N TRP A 139 -7.31 1.07 -13.68
CA TRP A 139 -6.48 -0.01 -13.11
C TRP A 139 -6.29 -1.18 -14.08
N LYS A 140 -7.36 -1.64 -14.75
CA LYS A 140 -7.26 -2.69 -15.79
C LYS A 140 -6.29 -2.35 -16.92
N SER A 141 -6.11 -1.07 -17.19
CA SER A 141 -5.24 -0.63 -18.26
C SER A 141 -3.76 -0.72 -17.82
N LEU A 142 -3.46 -0.61 -16.52
CA LEU A 142 -2.10 -0.48 -16.02
C LEU A 142 -1.36 -1.82 -16.05
N CYS A 143 -0.13 -1.80 -16.56
CA CYS A 143 0.80 -2.92 -16.55
C CYS A 143 2.20 -2.37 -16.28
N HIS A 144 2.65 -2.47 -15.02
CA HIS A 144 3.95 -1.98 -14.58
C HIS A 144 4.44 -2.79 -13.37
N PRO A 145 5.73 -3.16 -13.27
CA PRO A 145 6.25 -4.00 -12.18
C PRO A 145 6.09 -3.40 -10.79
N ARG A 146 5.98 -2.07 -10.68
CA ARG A 146 5.76 -1.32 -9.42
C ARG A 146 4.31 -0.94 -9.15
N ILE A 147 3.34 -1.51 -9.88
CA ILE A 147 1.91 -1.36 -9.62
C ILE A 147 1.36 -2.71 -9.17
N VAL A 148 0.45 -2.71 -8.20
CA VAL A 148 -0.28 -3.92 -7.82
C VAL A 148 -1.10 -4.39 -9.01
N ASN A 149 -0.81 -5.60 -9.50
CA ASN A 149 -1.49 -6.13 -10.67
C ASN A 149 -2.93 -6.53 -10.33
N LEU A 150 -3.90 -6.09 -11.15
CA LEU A 150 -5.28 -6.58 -11.11
C LEU A 150 -5.40 -7.81 -12.02
N GLN A 151 -5.35 -8.99 -11.44
CA GLN A 151 -5.27 -10.23 -12.19
C GLN A 151 -6.63 -10.70 -12.70
N ARG A 152 -7.66 -10.69 -11.85
CA ARG A 152 -9.01 -11.16 -12.21
C ARG A 152 -10.08 -10.32 -11.52
N ILE A 153 -11.22 -10.20 -12.19
CA ILE A 153 -12.46 -9.68 -11.60
C ILE A 153 -13.48 -10.81 -11.58
N LEU A 154 -13.90 -11.21 -10.39
CA LEU A 154 -14.93 -12.21 -10.18
C LEU A 154 -16.21 -11.54 -9.71
N ARG A 155 -17.35 -12.18 -9.97
CA ARG A 155 -18.66 -11.71 -9.55
C ARG A 155 -19.40 -12.87 -8.91
N ARG A 156 -20.12 -12.57 -7.83
CA ARG A 156 -21.02 -13.53 -7.18
C ARG A 156 -22.34 -12.83 -6.92
N THR A 157 -23.43 -13.53 -7.21
CA THR A 157 -24.77 -13.10 -6.83
C THR A 157 -25.28 -14.05 -5.77
N ASN A 158 -25.61 -13.54 -4.59
CA ASN A 158 -26.22 -14.32 -3.52
C ASN A 158 -27.39 -13.52 -2.92
N ASN A 159 -28.59 -14.10 -2.88
CA ASN A 159 -29.79 -13.47 -2.31
C ASN A 159 -29.99 -12.00 -2.78
N ASN A 160 -29.97 -11.77 -4.10
CA ASN A 160 -30.05 -10.45 -4.73
C ASN A 160 -28.93 -9.45 -4.36
N LYS A 161 -27.81 -9.93 -3.79
CA LYS A 161 -26.57 -9.17 -3.59
C LYS A 161 -25.53 -9.58 -4.63
N HIS A 162 -25.25 -8.70 -5.58
CA HIS A 162 -24.09 -8.68 -6.47
C HIS A 162 -22.81 -8.14 -5.76
N GLU A 163 -21.90 -9.05 -5.44
CA GLU A 163 -20.57 -8.76 -4.92
C GLU A 163 -19.55 -8.81 -6.06
N ILE A 164 -18.58 -7.89 -6.04
CA ILE A 164 -17.45 -7.87 -6.99
C ILE A 164 -16.18 -8.18 -6.21
N TYR A 165 -15.38 -9.11 -6.73
CA TYR A 165 -14.11 -9.52 -6.15
C TYR A 165 -12.98 -9.15 -7.09
N LEU A 166 -12.05 -8.33 -6.62
CA LEU A 166 -10.86 -7.94 -7.36
C LEU A 166 -9.69 -8.76 -6.83
N VAL A 167 -9.19 -9.69 -7.63
CA VAL A 167 -8.05 -10.55 -7.30
C VAL A 167 -6.78 -9.83 -7.76
N CYS A 168 -5.90 -9.53 -6.83
CA CYS A 168 -4.67 -8.79 -7.07
C CYS A 168 -3.44 -9.39 -6.37
N ASP A 169 -2.27 -8.87 -6.74
CA ASP A 169 -1.01 -9.24 -6.08
C ASP A 169 -1.10 -9.04 -4.56
N TYR A 170 -0.63 -10.02 -3.80
CA TYR A 170 -0.43 -9.86 -2.37
C TYR A 170 0.98 -9.31 -2.10
N CYS A 171 1.07 -8.25 -1.30
CA CYS A 171 2.33 -7.59 -0.94
C CYS A 171 2.64 -7.89 0.53
N PRO A 172 3.47 -8.90 0.85
CA PRO A 172 3.70 -9.35 2.23
C PRO A 172 4.49 -8.35 3.08
N GLY A 173 5.23 -7.42 2.47
CA GLY A 173 5.98 -6.38 3.17
C GLY A 173 5.10 -5.29 3.81
N GLY A 174 3.78 -5.30 3.54
CA GLY A 174 2.83 -4.34 4.09
C GLY A 174 2.94 -2.96 3.43
N THR A 175 2.39 -1.94 4.08
CA THR A 175 2.44 -0.55 3.58
C THR A 175 3.73 0.16 4.01
N LEU A 176 4.14 1.21 3.30
CA LEU A 176 5.23 2.08 3.74
C LEU A 176 4.92 2.75 5.08
N LEU A 177 3.65 3.05 5.37
CA LEU A 177 3.26 3.57 6.70
C LEU A 177 3.56 2.56 7.80
N GLN A 178 3.23 1.28 7.59
CA GLN A 178 3.54 0.22 8.55
C GLN A 178 5.05 0.03 8.72
N LEU A 179 5.83 0.17 7.66
CA LEU A 179 7.30 0.16 7.74
C LEU A 179 7.81 1.33 8.59
N LEU A 180 7.32 2.54 8.32
CA LEU A 180 7.76 3.76 9.02
C LEU A 180 7.37 3.73 10.50
N ASN A 181 6.20 3.19 10.85
CA ASN A 181 5.78 2.98 12.24
C ASN A 181 6.72 2.02 13.01
N LYS A 182 7.38 1.10 12.31
CA LYS A 182 8.35 0.17 12.94
C LYS A 182 9.74 0.80 13.10
N LEU A 183 10.17 1.61 12.14
CA LEU A 183 11.54 2.13 12.05
C LEU A 183 11.71 3.59 12.49
N THR A 184 10.61 4.32 12.72
CA THR A 184 10.55 5.78 12.92
C THR A 184 10.92 6.58 11.67
N CYS A 185 12.11 6.38 11.09
CA CYS A 185 12.54 6.97 9.81
C CYS A 185 13.46 6.00 9.05
N LEU A 186 13.80 6.35 7.81
CA LEU A 186 14.73 5.60 6.98
C LEU A 186 16.02 6.39 6.73
N PRO A 187 17.18 5.72 6.79
CA PRO A 187 18.41 6.25 6.20
C PRO A 187 18.20 6.66 4.74
N GLU A 188 18.89 7.73 4.31
CA GLU A 188 18.70 8.30 2.97
C GLU A 188 18.86 7.29 1.84
N HIS A 189 19.82 6.35 1.95
CA HIS A 189 20.07 5.37 0.89
C HIS A 189 18.89 4.39 0.71
N HIS A 190 18.24 3.95 1.79
CA HIS A 190 17.02 3.13 1.72
C HIS A 190 15.83 3.95 1.20
N ALA A 191 15.66 5.18 1.70
CA ALA A 191 14.62 6.08 1.22
C ALA A 191 14.76 6.38 -0.28
N LYS A 192 16.00 6.54 -0.77
CA LYS A 192 16.33 6.76 -2.17
C LYS A 192 15.86 5.62 -3.07
N ARG A 193 16.13 4.37 -2.68
CA ARG A 193 15.69 3.19 -3.44
C ARG A 193 14.17 3.16 -3.59
N ILE A 194 13.45 3.29 -2.47
CA ILE A 194 11.99 3.31 -2.43
C ILE A 194 11.44 4.48 -3.26
N PHE A 195 11.98 5.68 -3.06
CA PHE A 195 11.51 6.89 -3.75
C PHE A 195 11.75 6.82 -5.26
N LYS A 196 12.89 6.27 -5.70
CA LYS A 196 13.21 6.07 -7.12
C LYS A 196 12.22 5.14 -7.81
N GLU A 197 11.91 3.99 -7.19
CA GLU A 197 10.93 3.04 -7.71
C GLU A 197 9.52 3.65 -7.78
N LEU A 198 9.14 4.42 -6.75
CA LEU A 198 7.88 5.14 -6.74
C LEU A 198 7.83 6.20 -7.85
N CYS A 199 8.91 6.95 -8.07
CA CYS A 199 9.00 7.92 -9.16
C CYS A 199 8.90 7.26 -10.54
N GLN A 200 9.50 6.07 -10.74
CA GLN A 200 9.35 5.30 -11.98
C GLN A 200 7.89 4.88 -12.22
N CYS A 201 7.20 4.45 -11.16
CA CYS A 201 5.78 4.13 -11.22
C CYS A 201 4.94 5.36 -11.61
N VAL A 202 5.19 6.51 -10.97
CA VAL A 202 4.48 7.76 -11.28
C VAL A 202 4.82 8.27 -12.68
N HIS A 203 6.06 8.10 -13.14
CA HIS A 203 6.45 8.39 -14.51
C HIS A 203 5.60 7.59 -15.50
N TYR A 204 5.48 6.27 -15.32
CA TYR A 204 4.61 5.44 -16.15
C TYR A 204 3.16 5.95 -16.17
N LEU A 205 2.59 6.28 -15.01
CA LEU A 205 1.23 6.84 -14.93
C LEU A 205 1.11 8.16 -15.71
N HIS A 206 2.03 9.09 -15.49
CA HIS A 206 1.97 10.44 -16.03
C HIS A 206 2.28 10.49 -17.53
N ILE A 207 3.30 9.76 -17.96
CA ILE A 207 3.85 9.85 -19.31
C ILE A 207 3.17 8.86 -20.24
N ASP A 208 3.09 7.59 -19.84
CA ASP A 208 2.64 6.53 -20.75
C ASP A 208 1.11 6.38 -20.72
N ARG A 209 0.51 6.53 -19.53
CA ARG A 209 -0.93 6.32 -19.33
C ARG A 209 -1.75 7.60 -19.30
N LYS A 210 -1.09 8.77 -19.20
CA LYS A 210 -1.73 10.08 -19.03
C LYS A 210 -2.75 10.08 -17.89
N VAL A 211 -2.39 9.47 -16.77
CA VAL A 211 -3.19 9.36 -15.53
C VAL A 211 -2.52 10.17 -14.43
N CYS A 212 -3.31 10.88 -13.62
CA CYS A 212 -2.89 11.40 -12.33
C CYS A 212 -3.45 10.49 -11.23
N HIS A 213 -2.63 10.14 -10.24
CA HIS A 213 -3.04 9.25 -9.14
C HIS A 213 -3.94 9.97 -8.14
N LYS A 214 -3.56 11.20 -7.73
CA LYS A 214 -4.29 12.10 -6.83
C LYS A 214 -4.48 11.64 -5.37
N ASP A 215 -4.06 10.44 -5.03
CA ASP A 215 -4.03 9.95 -3.64
C ASP A 215 -2.69 9.25 -3.29
N LEU A 216 -1.57 9.84 -3.70
CA LEU A 216 -0.27 9.32 -3.30
C LEU A 216 -0.05 9.58 -1.80
N LYS A 217 0.11 8.51 -1.02
CA LYS A 217 0.35 8.53 0.42
C LYS A 217 1.02 7.24 0.87
N LEU A 218 1.61 7.22 2.07
CA LEU A 218 2.34 6.06 2.59
C LEU A 218 1.50 4.78 2.67
N GLU A 219 0.19 4.91 2.86
CA GLU A 219 -0.78 3.81 2.94
C GLU A 219 -1.01 3.13 1.59
N ASN A 220 -0.88 3.89 0.50
CA ASN A 220 -1.12 3.40 -0.86
C ASN A 220 0.15 2.87 -1.55
N VAL A 221 1.28 2.87 -0.85
CA VAL A 221 2.55 2.32 -1.33
C VAL A 221 2.86 1.06 -0.54
N LEU A 222 2.77 -0.10 -1.19
CA LEU A 222 3.04 -1.41 -0.59
C LEU A 222 4.47 -1.87 -0.88
N LEU A 223 4.91 -2.88 -0.13
CA LEU A 223 6.16 -3.57 -0.33
C LEU A 223 5.91 -5.05 -0.66
N ASP A 224 6.49 -5.52 -1.77
CA ASP A 224 6.47 -6.94 -2.10
C ASP A 224 7.45 -7.76 -1.23
N GLU A 225 7.57 -9.05 -1.51
CA GLU A 225 8.44 -9.99 -0.78
C GLU A 225 9.93 -9.62 -0.82
N ASN A 226 10.35 -8.83 -1.79
CA ASN A 226 11.74 -8.38 -1.94
C ASN A 226 11.94 -6.94 -1.44
N GLY A 227 10.93 -6.35 -0.79
CA GLY A 227 10.98 -4.98 -0.31
C GLY A 227 10.90 -3.94 -1.43
N HIS A 228 10.40 -4.32 -2.60
CA HIS A 228 10.18 -3.43 -3.73
C HIS A 228 8.81 -2.76 -3.69
N VAL A 229 8.72 -1.56 -4.27
CA VAL A 229 7.50 -0.76 -4.25
C VAL A 229 6.40 -1.34 -5.14
N LYS A 230 5.18 -1.38 -4.60
CA LYS A 230 3.94 -1.69 -5.32
C LYS A 230 2.88 -0.64 -4.99
N LEU A 231 2.67 0.31 -5.90
CA LEU A 231 1.61 1.31 -5.78
C LEU A 231 0.22 0.66 -5.98
N CYS A 232 -0.72 1.04 -5.13
CA CYS A 232 -2.11 0.59 -5.20
C CYS A 232 -3.10 1.74 -5.02
N ASP A 233 -4.40 1.41 -5.11
CA ASP A 233 -5.55 2.30 -4.90
C ASP A 233 -5.68 3.48 -5.88
N PHE A 234 -6.40 3.23 -6.97
CA PHE A 234 -6.68 4.21 -8.02
C PHE A 234 -8.05 4.87 -7.87
N GLY A 235 -8.66 4.85 -6.67
CA GLY A 235 -10.03 5.33 -6.45
C GLY A 235 -10.25 6.82 -6.77
N LEU A 236 -9.19 7.63 -6.63
CA LEU A 236 -9.20 9.07 -6.95
C LEU A 236 -8.50 9.42 -8.27
N ALA A 237 -7.98 8.41 -8.97
CA ALA A 237 -7.22 8.60 -10.18
C ALA A 237 -8.11 9.10 -11.33
N ILE A 238 -7.55 9.95 -12.17
CA ILE A 238 -8.23 10.52 -13.34
C ILE A 238 -7.28 10.62 -14.52
N TYR A 239 -7.82 10.60 -15.74
CA TYR A 239 -7.05 10.90 -16.94
C TYR A 239 -6.77 12.40 -17.07
N GLN A 240 -5.56 12.77 -17.49
CA GLN A 240 -5.11 14.16 -17.67
C GLN A 240 -5.96 14.93 -18.70
N ARG A 241 -6.51 14.24 -19.72
CA ARG A 241 -7.27 14.85 -20.82
C ARG A 241 -8.68 14.25 -21.00
N SER A 242 -9.39 13.93 -19.92
CA SER A 242 -10.78 13.43 -20.03
C SER A 242 -11.76 14.53 -20.43
N ARG A 243 -12.73 14.20 -21.31
CA ARG A 243 -13.89 15.06 -21.62
C ARG A 243 -14.79 15.27 -20.40
N GLU A 244 -14.80 14.34 -19.44
CA GLU A 244 -15.55 14.47 -18.18
C GLU A 244 -14.99 15.59 -17.30
N ASN A 245 -13.67 15.75 -17.23
CA ASN A 245 -13.03 16.83 -16.46
C ASN A 245 -13.44 18.22 -16.99
N LYS A 246 -13.71 18.33 -18.30
CA LYS A 246 -14.15 19.59 -18.93
C LYS A 246 -15.62 19.93 -18.66
N ARG A 247 -16.44 18.94 -18.27
CA ARG A 247 -17.88 19.13 -17.99
C ARG A 247 -18.15 19.49 -16.52
N GLY A 248 -17.11 19.66 -15.70
CA GLY A 248 -17.25 20.02 -14.30
C GLY A 248 -18.01 18.94 -13.53
N THR A 249 -17.40 17.77 -13.35
CA THR A 249 -17.92 16.81 -12.38
C THR A 249 -17.94 17.49 -11.00
N ARG A 250 -19.13 17.66 -10.41
CA ARG A 250 -19.34 18.16 -9.03
C ARG A 250 -18.87 17.13 -7.97
N GLU A 251 -17.86 16.35 -8.29
CA GLU A 251 -17.27 15.40 -7.37
C GLU A 251 -16.43 16.16 -6.33
N PRO A 252 -16.68 16.00 -5.02
CA PRO A 252 -15.86 16.65 -4.01
C PRO A 252 -14.39 16.22 -4.14
N VAL A 253 -13.48 17.15 -3.84
CA VAL A 253 -12.03 16.89 -3.77
C VAL A 253 -11.79 15.84 -2.68
N GLY A 254 -11.46 14.62 -3.09
CA GLY A 254 -11.00 13.57 -2.18
C GLY A 254 -9.47 13.59 -2.01
N GLY A 255 -8.99 12.90 -0.98
CA GLY A 255 -7.57 12.68 -0.70
C GLY A 255 -7.27 12.82 0.79
N SER A 256 -6.14 12.29 1.24
CA SER A 256 -5.66 12.53 2.61
C SER A 256 -5.06 13.93 2.72
N LEU A 257 -5.71 14.83 3.48
CA LEU A 257 -5.43 16.29 3.53
C LEU A 257 -3.92 16.63 3.64
N ALA A 258 -3.16 15.92 4.46
CA ALA A 258 -1.73 16.16 4.66
C ALA A 258 -0.84 15.94 3.41
N TYR A 259 -1.36 15.26 2.38
CA TYR A 259 -0.66 14.98 1.11
C TYR A 259 -1.18 15.83 -0.05
N VAL A 260 -2.24 16.62 0.17
CA VAL A 260 -2.91 17.43 -0.86
C VAL A 260 -2.07 18.66 -1.18
N ALA A 261 -1.92 18.96 -2.48
CA ALA A 261 -1.18 20.13 -2.94
C ALA A 261 -1.97 21.44 -2.71
N PRO A 262 -1.32 22.59 -2.50
CA PRO A 262 -1.99 23.85 -2.16
C PRO A 262 -3.06 24.29 -3.17
N GLU A 263 -2.81 24.10 -4.46
CA GLU A 263 -3.74 24.45 -5.54
C GLU A 263 -5.00 23.58 -5.57
N GLN A 264 -4.95 22.37 -5.01
CA GLN A 264 -6.14 21.51 -4.91
C GLN A 264 -7.11 22.02 -3.84
N LEU A 265 -6.63 22.76 -2.84
CA LEU A 265 -7.44 23.35 -1.78
C LEU A 265 -8.17 24.63 -2.25
N GLN A 266 -7.75 25.20 -3.38
CA GLN A 266 -8.30 26.43 -3.93
C GLN A 266 -9.42 26.19 -4.95
N VAL A 267 -9.67 24.94 -5.33
CA VAL A 267 -10.66 24.59 -6.35
C VAL A 267 -11.71 23.64 -5.82
N ALA A 268 -12.95 23.80 -6.27
CA ALA A 268 -14.05 22.92 -5.90
C ALA A 268 -14.08 21.62 -6.72
N VAL A 269 -13.32 21.54 -7.81
CA VAL A 269 -13.33 20.40 -8.75
C VAL A 269 -11.95 19.72 -8.82
N PRO A 270 -11.91 18.39 -9.06
CA PRO A 270 -10.65 17.67 -9.19
C PRO A 270 -9.74 18.22 -10.29
N LEU A 271 -8.47 18.52 -9.95
CA LEU A 271 -7.45 18.94 -10.92
C LEU A 271 -6.83 17.73 -11.60
N ALA A 272 -6.82 17.77 -12.94
CA ALA A 272 -6.11 16.82 -13.79
C ALA A 272 -4.66 17.27 -14.03
N CYS A 273 -3.95 17.59 -12.93
CA CYS A 273 -2.63 18.19 -12.96
C CYS A 273 -1.59 17.20 -12.40
N PRO A 274 -0.63 16.70 -13.21
CA PRO A 274 0.43 15.81 -12.72
C PRO A 274 1.28 16.41 -11.60
N LYS A 275 1.35 17.74 -11.50
CA LYS A 275 2.13 18.46 -10.47
C LYS A 275 1.60 18.27 -9.05
N THR A 276 0.34 17.86 -8.89
CA THR A 276 -0.21 17.53 -7.56
C THR A 276 0.42 16.25 -7.03
N ASP A 277 0.63 15.25 -7.89
CA ASP A 277 1.31 14.02 -7.49
C ASP A 277 2.78 14.27 -7.14
N ILE A 278 3.45 15.25 -7.78
CA ILE A 278 4.82 15.65 -7.44
C ILE A 278 4.91 16.23 -6.02
N TRP A 279 3.92 17.02 -5.61
CA TRP A 279 3.81 17.51 -4.23
C TRP A 279 3.67 16.34 -3.25
N SER A 280 2.72 15.42 -3.51
CA SER A 280 2.51 14.25 -2.66
C SER A 280 3.75 13.34 -2.57
N LEU A 281 4.53 13.22 -3.66
CA LEU A 281 5.84 12.56 -3.64
C LEU A 281 6.81 13.27 -2.68
N GLY A 282 6.87 14.59 -2.70
CA GLY A 282 7.66 15.38 -1.74
C GLY A 282 7.26 15.12 -0.28
N VAL A 283 5.96 15.07 0.00
CA VAL A 283 5.42 14.74 1.32
C VAL A 283 5.84 13.34 1.77
N ILE A 284 5.73 12.34 0.88
CA ILE A 284 6.18 10.96 1.14
C ILE A 284 7.69 10.93 1.41
N LEU A 285 8.50 11.57 0.56
CA LEU A 285 9.96 11.58 0.71
C LEU A 285 10.38 12.19 2.05
N TYR A 286 9.81 13.33 2.41
CA TYR A 286 10.05 13.96 3.70
C TYR A 286 9.66 13.02 4.86
N ALA A 287 8.48 12.40 4.78
CA ALA A 287 8.05 11.47 5.83
C ALA A 287 8.99 10.26 5.98
N LEU A 288 9.49 9.70 4.87
CA LEU A 288 10.42 8.58 4.92
C LEU A 288 11.72 8.93 5.64
N VAL A 289 12.30 10.11 5.41
CA VAL A 289 13.62 10.48 5.95
C VAL A 289 13.56 11.20 7.30
N VAL A 290 12.45 11.87 7.61
CA VAL A 290 12.26 12.61 8.87
C VAL A 290 11.44 11.81 9.89
N GLY A 291 10.59 10.89 9.45
CA GLY A 291 9.71 10.12 10.33
C GLY A 291 8.47 10.88 10.80
N GLN A 292 8.15 12.01 10.18
CA GLN A 292 6.91 12.75 10.39
C GLN A 292 6.53 13.48 9.10
N LEU A 293 5.26 13.85 8.96
CA LEU A 293 4.80 14.62 7.79
C LEU A 293 5.27 16.09 7.89
N PRO A 294 5.54 16.76 6.75
CA PRO A 294 5.99 18.16 6.73
C PRO A 294 4.90 19.14 7.20
N PHE A 295 3.63 18.80 6.96
CA PHE A 295 2.48 19.60 7.38
C PHE A 295 1.57 18.74 8.25
N MET A 296 1.40 19.13 9.52
CA MET A 296 0.50 18.48 10.47
C MET A 296 -0.15 19.51 11.40
N ASP A 297 -1.42 19.31 11.68
CA ASP A 297 -2.15 20.00 12.74
C ASP A 297 -3.33 19.13 13.19
N THR A 298 -3.80 19.31 14.42
CA THR A 298 -4.98 18.60 14.92
C THR A 298 -6.29 19.19 14.39
N PHE A 299 -6.25 20.39 13.80
CA PHE A 299 -7.41 21.06 13.23
C PHE A 299 -7.21 21.29 11.73
N ASP A 300 -8.14 20.78 10.93
CA ASP A 300 -8.05 20.79 9.46
C ASP A 300 -7.85 22.20 8.88
N LEU A 301 -8.52 23.22 9.42
CA LEU A 301 -8.35 24.61 8.95
C LEU A 301 -6.92 25.13 9.13
N ARG A 302 -6.24 24.76 10.21
CA ARG A 302 -4.84 25.14 10.44
C ARG A 302 -3.88 24.32 9.61
N LEU A 303 -4.19 23.04 9.38
CA LEU A 303 -3.44 22.21 8.44
C LEU A 303 -3.54 22.78 7.00
N ILE A 304 -4.74 23.16 6.56
CA ILE A 304 -4.98 23.84 5.28
C ILE A 304 -4.12 25.11 5.19
N GLN A 305 -4.13 25.95 6.22
CA GLN A 305 -3.30 27.16 6.26
C GLN A 305 -1.80 26.84 6.12
N LYS A 306 -1.29 25.87 6.89
CA LYS A 306 0.12 25.42 6.79
C LYS A 306 0.49 24.92 5.39
N ILE A 307 -0.38 24.15 4.76
CA ILE A 307 -0.19 23.65 3.40
C ILE A 307 -0.16 24.84 2.41
N GLN A 308 -1.09 25.78 2.53
CA GLN A 308 -1.15 26.98 1.68
C GLN A 308 0.07 27.90 1.88
N ASP A 309 0.56 28.02 3.10
CA ASP A 309 1.76 28.77 3.42
C ASP A 309 3.03 28.07 2.91
N GLY A 310 3.00 26.75 2.80
CA GLY A 310 4.11 25.93 2.29
C GLY A 310 5.35 25.98 3.17
N ILE A 311 5.18 26.32 4.44
CA ILE A 311 6.26 26.46 5.42
C ILE A 311 6.33 25.16 6.22
N PHE A 312 7.49 24.52 6.18
CA PHE A 312 7.83 23.35 6.98
C PHE A 312 9.28 23.46 7.43
N GLU A 313 9.65 22.73 8.49
CA GLU A 313 11.02 22.70 8.98
C GLU A 313 11.86 21.77 8.11
N MET A 314 12.96 22.25 7.54
CA MET A 314 13.92 21.39 6.84
C MET A 314 15.03 20.98 7.81
N PRO A 315 15.16 19.68 8.17
CA PRO A 315 16.18 19.27 9.11
C PRO A 315 17.60 19.39 8.53
N THR A 316 18.52 19.92 9.32
CA THR A 316 19.91 20.16 8.92
C THR A 316 20.74 18.88 8.79
N PHE A 317 20.28 17.76 9.35
CA PHE A 317 20.97 16.47 9.25
C PHE A 317 20.84 15.79 7.88
N LEU A 318 19.93 16.26 7.02
CA LEU A 318 19.75 15.75 5.67
C LEU A 318 20.83 16.28 4.73
N SER A 319 21.22 15.48 3.74
CA SER A 319 22.16 15.91 2.70
C SER A 319 21.59 17.06 1.87
N LEU A 320 22.45 18.00 1.45
CA LEU A 320 22.02 19.14 0.62
C LEU A 320 21.27 18.72 -0.66
N PRO A 321 21.69 17.68 -1.41
CA PRO A 321 20.95 17.21 -2.57
C PRO A 321 19.53 16.72 -2.24
N LEU A 322 19.33 16.09 -1.08
CA LEU A 322 18.01 15.65 -0.62
C LEU A 322 17.13 16.84 -0.23
N GLN A 323 17.68 17.79 0.53
CA GLN A 323 16.95 19.01 0.91
C GLN A 323 16.45 19.75 -0.34
N GLN A 324 17.32 19.91 -1.36
CA GLN A 324 16.96 20.55 -2.64
C GLN A 324 15.84 19.81 -3.38
N LEU A 325 15.90 18.47 -3.41
CA LEU A 325 14.86 17.64 -4.02
C LEU A 325 13.51 17.83 -3.31
N ILE A 326 13.49 17.76 -1.98
CA ILE A 326 12.26 17.94 -1.19
C ILE A 326 11.68 19.34 -1.39
N LEU A 327 12.51 20.39 -1.31
CA LEU A 327 12.08 21.78 -1.53
C LEU A 327 11.47 21.96 -2.91
N SER A 328 12.03 21.32 -3.93
CA SER A 328 11.54 21.42 -5.30
C SER A 328 10.20 20.70 -5.50
N CYS A 329 9.98 19.57 -4.82
CA CYS A 329 8.68 18.90 -4.80
C CYS A 329 7.61 19.73 -4.06
N LEU A 330 7.99 20.34 -2.92
CA LEU A 330 7.12 21.13 -2.04
C LEU A 330 7.11 22.62 -2.39
N GLU A 331 7.48 22.97 -3.62
CA GLU A 331 7.32 24.34 -4.14
C GLU A 331 5.83 24.66 -4.30
N LYS A 332 5.37 25.79 -3.77
CA LYS A 332 3.94 26.14 -3.78
C LYS A 332 3.42 26.36 -5.19
N ASP A 333 4.19 27.05 -6.02
CA ASP A 333 3.80 27.33 -7.40
C ASP A 333 3.94 26.04 -8.24
N PRO A 334 2.82 25.42 -8.70
CA PRO A 334 2.90 24.19 -9.47
C PRO A 334 3.64 24.33 -10.80
N THR A 335 3.80 25.56 -11.32
CA THR A 335 4.56 25.82 -12.55
C THR A 335 6.07 25.73 -12.32
N LYS A 336 6.53 25.99 -11.10
CA LYS A 336 7.94 25.90 -10.68
C LYS A 336 8.34 24.52 -10.18
N ARG A 337 7.38 23.70 -9.74
CA ARG A 337 7.63 22.28 -9.42
C ARG A 337 8.20 21.55 -10.64
N PRO A 338 9.11 20.58 -10.47
CA PRO A 338 9.63 19.78 -11.58
C PRO A 338 8.53 18.89 -12.20
N SER A 339 8.68 18.47 -13.45
CA SER A 339 7.96 17.31 -13.99
C SER A 339 8.57 16.02 -13.43
N ILE A 340 7.89 14.89 -13.59
CA ILE A 340 8.45 13.60 -13.17
C ILE A 340 9.75 13.25 -13.90
N ASP A 341 9.88 13.62 -15.18
CA ASP A 341 11.12 13.47 -15.97
C ASP A 341 12.28 14.29 -15.40
N GLN A 342 11.99 15.51 -14.98
CA GLN A 342 12.98 16.38 -14.35
C GLN A 342 13.34 15.85 -12.96
N LEU A 343 12.34 15.39 -12.19
CA LEU A 343 12.51 14.85 -10.85
C LEU A 343 13.47 13.65 -10.84
N LEU A 344 13.28 12.70 -11.77
CA LEU A 344 14.16 11.54 -11.91
C LEU A 344 15.63 11.90 -12.21
N LYS A 345 15.90 13.11 -12.72
CA LYS A 345 17.26 13.59 -13.04
C LYS A 345 17.93 14.36 -11.89
N TYR A 346 17.26 14.52 -10.74
CA TYR A 346 17.87 15.23 -9.60
C TYR A 346 19.12 14.50 -9.11
N PRO A 347 20.18 15.23 -8.70
CA PRO A 347 21.44 14.64 -8.27
C PRO A 347 21.28 13.55 -7.20
N TRP A 348 20.40 13.77 -6.21
CA TRP A 348 20.18 12.79 -5.15
C TRP A 348 19.68 11.43 -5.64
N LEU A 349 18.96 11.36 -6.77
CA LEU A 349 18.48 10.11 -7.38
C LEU A 349 19.48 9.46 -8.36
N GLN A 350 20.54 10.19 -8.72
CA GLN A 350 21.60 9.77 -9.64
C GLN A 350 22.85 9.30 -8.91
N LEU A 351 23.13 9.86 -7.74
CA LEU A 351 24.10 9.36 -6.75
C LEU A 351 23.58 8.08 -6.10
#